data_AF-A0A7S0P9G3-F1
#
_entry.id   AF-A0A7S0P9G3-F1
#
_cell.length_a   1.000
_cell.length_b   1.000
_cell.length_c   1.000
_cell.angle_alpha   90.00
_cell.angle_beta   90.00
_cell.angle_gamma   90.00
#
_symmetry.space_group_name_H-M   'P 1'
#
loop_
_entity.id
_entity.type
_entity.pdbx_description
1 polymer ?
#
loop_
_entity_poly.entity_id
_entity_poly.type
_entity_poly.pdbx_seq_one_letter_code
_entity_poly.pdbx_strand_id
1 'polypeptide(L)'
;SAAGPEPGLPPVVFTTPESLQTPSLFGAVAAALGRGRVLALAVDEAHCVDSWGAAFRPAYQAIGRMRDQLVGAAGPGAALPILAVTATASKRTVALVRQSLGIESGAVLRSTMDRPNLRYGAVYADGMSDAAALRKLVALLRRAVPDLMPAAGDEGGA
;
A
#
# COMPACT_ATOMS: atom_id res chain seq x y z
N SER A 1 7.54 19.34 36.82
CA SER A 1 7.06 17.95 36.93
C SER A 1 7.65 17.18 35.77
N ALA A 2 8.56 16.26 36.06
CA ALA A 2 9.34 15.53 35.08
C ALA A 2 8.55 14.32 34.57
N ALA A 3 8.02 14.41 33.37
CA ALA A 3 7.67 13.26 32.55
C ALA A 3 8.34 13.51 31.19
N GLY A 4 9.36 12.71 30.86
CA GLY A 4 9.95 12.71 29.53
C GLY A 4 8.90 12.27 28.50
N PRO A 5 9.11 12.56 27.20
CA PRO A 5 8.20 12.09 26.17
C PRO A 5 8.11 10.56 26.22
N GLU A 6 6.89 10.02 26.27
CA GLU A 6 6.60 8.63 25.90
C GLU A 6 7.38 8.31 24.61
N PRO A 7 8.03 7.14 24.47
CA PRO A 7 8.76 6.79 23.25
C PRO A 7 7.76 6.63 22.10
N GLY A 8 7.39 7.77 21.51
CA GLY A 8 6.50 7.86 20.37
C GLY A 8 7.14 7.23 19.16
N LEU A 9 6.30 6.63 18.31
CA LEU A 9 6.74 6.13 17.01
C LEU A 9 7.48 7.24 16.26
N PRO A 10 8.59 6.93 15.56
CA PRO A 10 9.30 7.92 14.77
C PRO A 10 8.35 8.55 13.73
N PRO A 11 8.43 9.87 13.49
CA PRO A 11 7.57 10.54 12.53
C PRO A 11 7.79 9.97 11.12
N VAL A 12 6.69 9.78 10.38
CA VAL A 12 6.70 9.31 8.99
C VAL A 12 6.53 10.51 8.06
N VAL A 13 7.36 10.59 7.02
CA VAL A 13 7.26 11.60 5.96
C VAL A 13 6.84 10.90 4.67
N PHE A 14 5.67 11.28 4.14
CA PHE A 14 5.18 10.79 2.87
C PHE A 14 5.65 11.70 1.73
N THR A 15 6.05 11.10 0.62
CA THR A 15 6.43 11.83 -0.60
C THR A 15 6.24 10.94 -1.83
N THR A 16 6.28 11.55 -3.01
CA THR A 16 6.32 10.80 -4.28
C THR A 16 7.76 10.63 -4.75
N PRO A 17 8.06 9.63 -5.60
CA PRO A 17 9.39 9.48 -6.19
C PRO A 17 9.84 10.73 -6.97
N GLU A 18 8.93 11.45 -7.60
CA GLU A 18 9.20 12.70 -8.33
C GLU A 18 9.58 13.83 -7.38
N SER A 19 8.84 14.02 -6.28
CA SER A 19 9.14 15.06 -5.30
C SER A 19 10.46 14.81 -4.57
N LEU A 20 10.80 13.56 -4.26
CA LEU A 20 12.06 13.21 -3.60
C LEU A 20 13.30 13.50 -4.46
N GLN A 21 13.13 13.62 -5.79
CA GLN A 21 14.19 14.03 -6.71
C GLN A 21 14.41 15.55 -6.74
N THR A 22 13.53 16.34 -6.13
CA THR A 22 13.74 17.80 -6.07
C THR A 22 14.96 18.12 -5.21
N PRO A 23 15.85 19.06 -5.62
CA PRO A 23 17.08 19.33 -4.89
C PRO A 23 16.88 19.71 -3.42
N SER A 24 15.79 20.42 -3.11
CA SER A 24 15.47 20.83 -1.75
C SER A 24 15.13 19.63 -0.86
N LEU A 25 14.22 18.76 -1.29
CA LEU A 25 13.83 17.59 -0.51
C LEU A 25 14.96 16.56 -0.45
N PHE A 26 15.63 16.29 -1.57
CA PHE A 26 16.78 15.39 -1.63
C PHE A 26 17.87 15.83 -0.64
N GLY A 27 18.26 17.11 -0.68
CA GLY A 27 19.28 17.65 0.22
C GLY A 27 18.88 17.58 1.69
N ALA A 28 17.60 17.87 2.00
CA ALA A 28 17.09 17.76 3.36
C ALA A 28 17.13 16.30 3.89
N VAL A 29 16.74 15.33 3.05
CA VAL A 29 16.77 13.91 3.39
C VAL A 29 18.20 13.40 3.54
N ALA A 30 19.10 13.75 2.61
CA ALA A 30 20.51 13.37 2.70
C ALA A 30 21.17 13.92 3.98
N ALA A 31 20.92 15.19 4.31
CA ALA A 31 21.42 15.80 5.53
C ALA A 31 20.83 15.16 6.80
N ALA A 32 19.55 14.76 6.78
CA ALA A 32 18.92 14.05 7.88
C ALA A 32 19.50 12.62 8.04
N LEU A 33 19.72 11.92 6.93
CA LEU A 33 20.34 10.60 6.90
C LEU A 33 21.78 10.64 7.44
N GLY A 34 22.59 11.62 7.03
CA GLY A 34 23.96 11.80 7.55
C GLY A 34 24.02 12.12 9.05
N ARG A 35 22.91 12.59 9.64
CA ARG A 35 22.76 12.78 11.09
C ARG A 35 22.10 11.58 11.80
N GLY A 36 21.89 10.46 11.12
CA GLY A 36 21.23 9.28 11.67
C GLY A 36 19.75 9.48 12.02
N ARG A 37 19.07 10.46 11.39
CA ARG A 37 17.65 10.79 11.65
C ARG A 37 16.67 10.14 10.68
N VAL A 38 17.15 9.31 9.76
CA VAL A 38 16.33 8.54 8.81
C VAL A 38 16.60 7.08 9.08
N LEU A 39 15.57 6.35 9.49
CA LEU A 39 15.69 4.94 9.88
C LEU A 39 15.61 4.00 8.67
N ALA A 40 14.71 4.29 7.73
CA ALA A 40 14.44 3.43 6.58
C ALA A 40 13.73 4.22 5.48
N LEU A 41 13.77 3.68 4.26
CA LEU A 41 12.93 4.07 3.13
C LEU A 41 11.84 3.03 2.93
N ALA A 42 10.58 3.41 3.09
CA ALA A 42 9.44 2.57 2.75
C ALA A 42 8.92 2.91 1.35
N VAL A 43 8.79 1.91 0.49
CA VAL A 43 8.21 2.01 -0.85
C VAL A 43 6.87 1.32 -0.84
N ASP A 44 5.80 2.12 -0.80
CA ASP A 44 4.44 1.64 -0.97
C ASP A 44 4.14 1.32 -2.43
N GLU A 45 3.20 0.43 -2.70
CA GLU A 45 2.85 -0.08 -4.03
C GLU A 45 4.04 -0.41 -4.91
N ALA A 46 5.01 -1.12 -4.34
CA ALA A 46 6.27 -1.44 -5.01
C ALA A 46 6.08 -2.16 -6.37
N HIS A 47 4.94 -2.80 -6.59
CA HIS A 47 4.59 -3.43 -7.88
C HIS A 47 4.56 -2.43 -9.06
N CYS A 48 4.48 -1.11 -8.82
CA CYS A 48 4.53 -0.07 -9.84
C CYS A 48 5.85 -0.02 -10.64
N VAL A 49 6.89 -0.77 -10.25
CA VAL A 49 8.15 -0.87 -11.02
C VAL A 49 8.03 -1.69 -12.31
N ASP A 50 7.02 -2.55 -12.43
CA ASP A 50 6.85 -3.43 -13.59
C ASP A 50 6.32 -2.64 -14.78
N SER A 51 7.15 -2.44 -15.80
CA SER A 51 6.81 -1.69 -17.02
C SER A 51 5.68 -2.31 -17.85
N TRP A 52 5.33 -3.57 -17.57
CA TRP A 52 4.23 -4.28 -18.20
C TRP A 52 3.02 -4.40 -17.28
N GLY A 53 3.12 -3.89 -16.05
CA GLY A 53 2.04 -3.91 -15.07
C GLY A 53 0.99 -2.83 -15.35
N ALA A 54 -0.26 -3.13 -15.03
CA ALA A 54 -1.39 -2.19 -15.23
C ALA A 54 -1.25 -0.88 -14.42
N ALA A 55 -0.44 -0.88 -13.36
CA ALA A 55 -0.18 0.26 -12.49
C ALA A 55 1.25 0.82 -12.63
N PHE A 56 1.93 0.58 -13.76
CA PHE A 56 3.30 1.03 -13.98
C PHE A 56 3.45 2.55 -13.75
N ARG A 57 4.50 2.94 -13.01
CA ARG A 57 4.93 4.33 -12.85
C ARG A 57 6.44 4.44 -13.09
N PRO A 58 6.89 5.10 -14.17
CA PRO A 58 8.31 5.17 -14.51
C PRO A 58 9.22 5.66 -13.37
N ALA A 59 8.74 6.62 -12.56
CA ALA A 59 9.51 7.18 -11.46
C ALA A 59 9.87 6.15 -10.36
N TYR A 60 9.11 5.05 -10.24
CA TYR A 60 9.41 3.98 -9.27
C TYR A 60 10.72 3.25 -9.60
N GLN A 61 11.10 3.17 -10.88
CA GLN A 61 12.36 2.54 -11.29
C GLN A 61 13.59 3.36 -10.90
N ALA A 62 13.43 4.65 -10.59
CA ALA A 62 14.51 5.50 -10.12
C ALA A 62 14.79 5.36 -8.63
N ILE A 63 13.89 4.76 -7.84
CA ILE A 63 13.98 4.72 -6.37
C ILE A 63 15.27 4.03 -5.89
N GLY A 64 15.65 2.90 -6.48
CA GLY A 64 16.89 2.20 -6.12
C GLY A 64 18.13 3.10 -6.28
N ARG A 65 18.27 3.75 -7.44
CA ARG A 65 19.38 4.69 -7.69
C ARG A 65 19.34 5.89 -6.75
N MET A 66 18.14 6.43 -6.49
CA MET A 66 17.96 7.57 -5.60
C MET A 66 18.37 7.24 -4.16
N ARG A 67 18.04 6.03 -3.67
CA ARG A 67 18.52 5.53 -2.37
C ARG A 67 20.04 5.52 -2.32
N ASP A 68 20.70 5.00 -3.35
CA ASP A 68 22.17 4.91 -3.38
C ASP A 68 22.81 6.31 -3.42
N GLN A 69 22.20 7.26 -4.15
CA GLN A 69 22.61 8.67 -4.15
C GLN A 69 22.44 9.34 -2.78
N LEU A 70 21.33 9.09 -2.08
CA LEU A 70 21.09 9.61 -0.73
C LEU A 70 22.15 9.09 0.25
N VAL A 71 22.47 7.79 0.18
CA VAL A 71 23.52 7.17 0.99
C VAL A 71 24.89 7.78 0.69
N GLY A 72 25.24 7.95 -0.59
CA GLY A 72 26.50 8.58 -0.99
C GLY A 72 26.63 10.04 -0.52
N ALA A 73 25.54 10.80 -0.58
CA ALA A 73 25.51 12.20 -0.13
C ALA A 73 25.50 12.35 1.41
N ALA A 74 24.99 11.36 2.14
CA ALA A 74 24.95 11.36 3.61
C ALA A 74 26.32 11.14 4.27
N GLY A 75 27.28 10.60 3.52
CA GLY A 75 28.67 10.43 3.96
C GLY A 75 29.05 8.98 4.29
N PRO A 76 30.33 8.75 4.65
CA PRO A 76 30.84 7.41 4.92
C PRO A 76 30.12 6.72 6.08
N GLY A 77 29.77 5.44 5.90
CA GLY A 77 29.10 4.65 6.92
C GLY A 77 27.58 4.88 7.03
N ALA A 78 27.00 5.77 6.22
CA ALA A 78 25.55 5.87 6.09
C ALA A 78 24.98 4.59 5.46
N ALA A 79 23.81 4.17 5.93
CA ALA A 79 23.03 3.09 5.35
C ALA A 79 21.56 3.48 5.37
N LEU A 80 20.82 3.11 4.33
CA LEU A 80 19.38 3.36 4.25
C LEU A 80 18.65 2.04 3.93
N PRO A 81 18.22 1.30 4.97
CA PRO A 81 17.41 0.11 4.80
C PRO A 81 16.14 0.42 4.00
N ILE A 82 15.69 -0.55 3.19
CA ILE A 82 14.49 -0.38 2.36
C ILE A 82 13.44 -1.45 2.70
N LEU A 83 12.19 -1.00 2.83
CA LEU A 83 11.00 -1.82 2.98
C LEU A 83 10.13 -1.62 1.75
N ALA A 84 9.85 -2.68 1.00
CA ALA A 84 8.94 -2.64 -0.14
C ALA A 84 7.64 -3.35 0.24
N VAL A 85 6.50 -2.65 0.12
CA VAL A 85 5.18 -3.20 0.45
C VAL A 85 4.27 -3.17 -0.77
N THR A 86 3.45 -4.20 -0.91
CA THR A 86 2.38 -4.26 -1.91
C THR A 86 1.38 -5.36 -1.58
N ALA A 87 0.13 -5.19 -2.03
CA ALA A 87 -0.90 -6.21 -1.92
C ALA A 87 -0.67 -7.39 -2.89
N THR A 88 -0.18 -7.11 -4.11
CA THR A 88 -0.04 -8.11 -5.18
C THR A 88 1.44 -8.45 -5.42
N ALA A 89 1.90 -9.53 -4.81
CA ALA A 89 3.31 -9.93 -4.86
C ALA A 89 3.52 -11.27 -5.56
N SER A 90 3.21 -11.40 -6.86
CA SER A 90 3.58 -12.61 -7.61
C SER A 90 5.10 -12.88 -7.51
N LYS A 91 5.56 -14.11 -7.75
CA LYS A 91 7.01 -14.41 -7.73
C LYS A 91 7.80 -13.52 -8.70
N ARG A 92 7.22 -13.25 -9.88
CA ARG A 92 7.75 -12.31 -10.88
C ARG A 92 7.81 -10.89 -10.34
N THR A 93 6.73 -10.41 -9.74
CA THR A 93 6.66 -9.05 -9.16
C THR A 93 7.73 -8.87 -8.10
N VAL A 94 7.92 -9.84 -7.20
CA VAL A 94 8.97 -9.78 -6.17
C VAL A 94 10.37 -9.70 -6.79
N ALA A 95 10.64 -10.47 -7.85
CA ALA A 95 11.94 -10.43 -8.54
C ALA A 95 12.19 -9.05 -9.18
N LEU A 96 11.19 -8.48 -9.85
CA LEU A 96 11.28 -7.15 -10.46
C LEU A 96 11.46 -6.05 -9.41
N VAL A 97 10.72 -6.09 -8.31
CA VAL A 97 10.88 -5.17 -7.18
C VAL A 97 12.28 -5.24 -6.61
N ARG A 98 12.80 -6.44 -6.35
CA ARG A 98 14.16 -6.62 -5.84
C ARG A 98 15.21 -6.06 -6.79
N GLN A 99 15.09 -6.36 -8.07
CA GLN A 99 16.00 -5.86 -9.09
C GLN A 99 15.95 -4.32 -9.18
N SER A 100 14.74 -3.75 -9.29
CA SER A 100 14.55 -2.32 -9.49
C SER A 100 14.97 -1.48 -8.28
N LEU A 101 14.81 -2.02 -7.07
CA LEU A 101 15.14 -1.34 -5.82
C LEU A 101 16.54 -1.67 -5.29
N GLY A 102 17.30 -2.52 -5.99
CA GLY A 102 18.63 -2.94 -5.54
C GLY A 102 18.59 -3.65 -4.18
N ILE A 103 17.68 -4.61 -4.02
CA ILE A 103 17.54 -5.45 -2.82
C ILE A 103 18.19 -6.81 -3.12
N GLU A 104 19.45 -6.96 -2.72
CA GLU A 104 20.24 -8.19 -2.94
C GLU A 104 19.81 -9.31 -2.00
N SER A 105 19.54 -8.97 -0.74
CA SER A 105 19.13 -9.90 0.31
C SER A 105 18.04 -9.27 1.18
N GLY A 106 17.21 -10.11 1.81
CA GLY A 106 16.12 -9.67 2.66
C GLY A 106 14.96 -10.65 2.71
N ALA A 107 14.22 -10.65 3.81
CA ALA A 107 13.05 -11.49 3.98
C ALA A 107 11.93 -11.07 3.01
N VAL A 108 11.20 -12.06 2.48
CA VAL A 108 9.93 -11.83 1.77
C VAL A 108 8.82 -12.36 2.65
N LEU A 109 8.11 -11.43 3.30
CA LEU A 109 6.99 -11.76 4.17
C LEU A 109 5.71 -11.79 3.34
N ARG A 110 4.89 -12.82 3.53
CA ARG A 110 3.63 -13.02 2.81
C ARG A 110 2.55 -13.35 3.82
N SER A 111 1.47 -12.58 3.81
CA SER A 111 0.25 -12.92 4.55
C SER A 111 -0.74 -13.63 3.63
N THR A 112 -1.70 -14.33 4.25
CA THR A 112 -2.87 -14.82 3.53
C THR A 112 -3.75 -13.65 3.08
N MET A 113 -4.39 -13.80 1.93
CA MET A 113 -5.46 -12.91 1.46
C MET A 113 -6.83 -13.32 2.02
N ASP A 114 -6.89 -14.47 2.71
CA ASP A 114 -8.14 -14.98 3.26
C ASP A 114 -8.72 -14.01 4.30
N ARG A 115 -10.02 -13.78 4.17
CA ARG A 115 -10.80 -12.94 5.07
C ARG A 115 -11.92 -13.82 5.59
N PRO A 116 -11.74 -14.51 6.73
CA PRO A 116 -12.71 -15.50 7.22
C PRO A 116 -14.07 -14.88 7.57
N ASN A 117 -14.13 -13.55 7.68
CA ASN A 117 -15.34 -12.77 7.87
C ASN A 117 -16.07 -12.37 6.57
N LEU A 118 -15.52 -12.65 5.39
CA LEU A 118 -16.16 -12.40 4.10
C LEU A 118 -16.91 -13.64 3.62
N ARG A 119 -18.17 -13.44 3.21
CA ARG A 119 -18.99 -14.47 2.56
C ARG A 119 -19.16 -14.10 1.09
N TYR A 120 -18.84 -15.04 0.20
CA TYR A 120 -18.96 -14.86 -1.24
C TYR A 120 -20.20 -15.60 -1.76
N GLY A 121 -20.95 -14.97 -2.66
CA GLY A 121 -22.11 -15.57 -3.34
C GLY A 121 -22.24 -15.05 -4.76
N ALA A 122 -22.69 -15.91 -5.67
CA ALA A 122 -22.91 -15.56 -7.07
C ALA A 122 -24.31 -16.01 -7.51
N VAL A 123 -24.90 -15.27 -8.45
CA VAL A 123 -26.27 -15.48 -8.88
C VAL A 123 -26.34 -15.28 -10.39
N TYR A 124 -26.87 -16.26 -11.11
CA TYR A 124 -27.17 -16.09 -12.52
C TYR A 124 -28.31 -15.07 -12.69
N ALA A 125 -28.05 -14.08 -13.54
CA ALA A 125 -28.98 -13.02 -13.93
C ALA A 125 -29.31 -13.05 -15.43
N ASP A 126 -28.86 -14.09 -16.15
CA ASP A 126 -29.10 -14.20 -17.59
C ASP A 126 -30.61 -14.27 -17.91
N GLY A 127 -31.02 -13.56 -18.95
CA GLY A 127 -32.42 -13.40 -19.35
C GLY A 127 -33.31 -12.64 -18.35
N MET A 128 -32.78 -12.08 -17.26
CA MET A 128 -33.55 -11.29 -16.31
C MET A 128 -33.67 -9.83 -16.76
N SER A 129 -34.87 -9.27 -16.68
CA SER A 129 -35.00 -7.81 -16.70
C SER A 129 -34.40 -7.21 -15.43
N ASP A 130 -33.98 -5.94 -15.48
CA ASP A 130 -33.41 -5.21 -14.33
C ASP A 130 -34.30 -5.32 -13.08
N ALA A 131 -35.63 -5.21 -13.25
CA ALA A 131 -36.59 -5.34 -12.17
C ALA A 131 -36.59 -6.74 -11.54
N ALA A 132 -36.41 -7.80 -12.33
CA ALA A 132 -36.33 -9.17 -11.84
C ALA A 132 -35.00 -9.43 -11.12
N ALA A 133 -33.89 -8.93 -11.66
CA ALA A 133 -32.58 -9.01 -11.03
C ALA A 133 -32.55 -8.28 -9.68
N LEU A 134 -33.12 -7.07 -9.62
CA LEU A 134 -33.21 -6.29 -8.38
C LEU A 134 -34.05 -6.99 -7.31
N ARG A 135 -35.22 -7.54 -7.66
CA ARG A 135 -36.03 -8.33 -6.71
C ARG A 135 -35.27 -9.53 -6.15
N LYS A 136 -34.53 -10.24 -7.00
CA LYS A 136 -33.69 -11.37 -6.59
C LYS A 136 -32.55 -10.93 -5.66
N LEU A 137 -31.89 -9.81 -5.96
CA LEU A 137 -30.86 -9.24 -5.10
C LEU A 137 -31.41 -8.84 -3.73
N VAL A 138 -32.54 -8.13 -3.68
CA VAL A 138 -33.19 -7.73 -2.41
C VAL A 138 -33.55 -8.96 -1.57
N ALA A 139 -34.10 -10.00 -2.19
CA ALA A 139 -34.41 -11.25 -1.49
C ALA A 139 -33.16 -11.92 -0.89
N LEU A 140 -32.03 -11.87 -1.62
CA LEU A 140 -30.76 -12.41 -1.14
C LEU A 140 -30.16 -11.58 -0.01
N LEU A 141 -30.20 -10.25 -0.13
CA LEU A 141 -29.69 -9.33 0.90
C LEU A 141 -30.47 -9.50 2.22
N ARG A 142 -31.81 -9.58 2.16
CA ARG A 142 -32.65 -9.85 3.35
C ARG A 142 -32.28 -11.15 4.06
N ARG A 143 -31.86 -12.19 3.32
CA ARG A 143 -31.43 -13.47 3.90
C ARG A 143 -30.00 -13.42 4.41
N ALA A 144 -29.11 -12.74 3.70
CA ALA A 144 -27.67 -12.76 3.99
C ALA A 144 -27.25 -11.77 5.08
N VAL A 145 -27.94 -10.62 5.17
CA VAL A 145 -27.64 -9.51 6.08
C VAL A 145 -28.93 -8.87 6.60
N PRO A 146 -29.76 -9.60 7.37
CA PRO A 146 -31.07 -9.11 7.83
C PRO A 146 -30.96 -7.79 8.61
N ASP A 147 -29.88 -7.59 9.36
CA ASP A 147 -29.67 -6.41 10.20
C ASP A 147 -29.44 -5.10 9.41
N LEU A 148 -29.05 -5.19 8.13
CA LEU A 148 -28.82 -4.03 7.25
C LEU A 148 -30.04 -3.69 6.38
N MET A 149 -31.08 -4.51 6.43
CA MET A 149 -32.29 -4.35 5.64
C MET A 149 -33.50 -4.28 6.58
N PRO A 150 -33.89 -3.09 7.08
CA PRO A 150 -35.05 -2.96 7.95
C PRO A 150 -36.28 -3.57 7.26
N ALA A 151 -37.16 -4.16 8.07
CA ALA A 151 -38.40 -4.72 7.56
C ALA A 151 -39.16 -3.63 6.78
N ALA A 152 -39.72 -4.00 5.61
CA ALA A 152 -40.57 -3.11 4.84
C ALA A 152 -41.82 -2.82 5.69
N GLY A 153 -41.77 -1.74 6.48
CA GLY A 153 -42.80 -1.45 7.47
C GLY A 153 -42.46 -0.36 8.49
N ASP A 154 -41.22 0.12 8.58
CA ASP A 154 -40.85 1.21 9.51
C ASP A 154 -40.73 2.57 8.80
N GLU A 155 -41.62 2.86 7.85
CA GLU A 155 -41.97 4.25 7.55
C GLU A 155 -42.85 4.74 8.68
N GLY A 156 -42.21 5.25 9.73
CA GLY A 156 -42.87 5.89 10.86
C GLY A 156 -43.85 6.95 10.37
N GLY A 157 -45.13 6.68 10.58
CA GLY A 157 -46.19 7.66 10.40
C GLY A 157 -45.89 8.90 11.26
N ALA A 158 -45.88 10.05 10.60
CA ALA A 158 -46.13 11.34 11.21
C ALA A 158 -47.64 11.63 11.17
#